data_AF-A0A8J6G1F8-F1
#
_entry.id   AF-A0A8J6G1F8-F1
#
_cell.length_a   1.000
_cell.length_b   1.000
_cell.length_c   1.000
_cell.angle_alpha   90.00
_cell.angle_beta   90.00
_cell.angle_gamma   90.00
#
_symmetry.space_group_name_H-M   'P 1'
#
loop_
_entity.id
_entity.type
_entity.pdbx_description
1 polymer ?
#
loop_
_entity_poly.entity_id
_entity_poly.type
_entity_poly.pdbx_seq_one_letter_code
_entity_poly.pdbx_strand_id
1 'polypeptide(L)'
;MPHIFAYCIPPSCNYVILVATSGDTGSAILNGFSHLSTNDKQRIAVVTFFPENGVSGFQKAQIIGSQRENGWAIGVRSDFDFCQTAIKKIFNDSDFTGFLTVEYGTVLSSANSINWARLLPQVVYHASAYLDLVSQGFISFGSPVDVCIPTGNFGNVLAAVYAKMMGIPIRKFICASNQNHVLTDFIKTGHYDLRDRKLAQTFSPSIDILKSSNLERHLYFMANKDGQLMANLFNQLESQLHFQIEKLLVQKLQEDFVADWCSEGECLAAIGSTYNTAGYILDPHTAVAKVVADKMQDKSCPVIISSTAHYSKFAPAILQALKIKELNETSSSQLYLLGSYNALPPPHEALLERMKQQGKTDYQVCAADVNALKSHVEKMIQNWFIRKSE
;
A
#
# COMPACT_ATOMS: atom_id res chain seq x y z
N MET A 1 -7.62 -3.14 11.35
CA MET A 1 -8.16 -4.23 10.51
C MET A 1 -8.05 -5.60 11.19
N PRO A 2 -6.87 -6.11 11.63
CA PRO A 2 -6.78 -7.43 12.25
C PRO A 2 -7.71 -7.63 13.46
N HIS A 3 -7.75 -6.67 14.39
CA HIS A 3 -8.64 -6.74 15.56
C HIS A 3 -10.14 -6.72 15.20
N ILE A 4 -10.53 -5.91 14.20
CA ILE A 4 -11.91 -5.88 13.68
C ILE A 4 -12.25 -7.24 13.06
N PHE A 5 -11.33 -7.79 12.27
CA PHE A 5 -11.49 -9.11 11.68
C PHE A 5 -11.72 -10.17 12.76
N ALA A 6 -10.82 -10.25 13.75
CA ALA A 6 -10.92 -11.19 14.86
C ALA A 6 -12.26 -11.06 15.62
N TYR A 7 -12.71 -9.83 15.87
CA TYR A 7 -13.99 -9.58 16.54
C TYR A 7 -15.20 -10.05 15.73
N CYS A 8 -15.18 -9.89 14.39
CA CYS A 8 -16.31 -10.21 13.53
C CYS A 8 -16.41 -11.68 13.12
N ILE A 9 -15.30 -12.43 13.14
CA ILE A 9 -15.33 -13.82 12.68
C ILE A 9 -15.93 -14.76 13.73
N PRO A 10 -16.78 -15.73 13.32
CA PRO A 10 -17.27 -16.78 14.21
C PRO A 10 -16.13 -17.50 14.95
N PRO A 11 -16.32 -17.84 16.24
CA PRO A 11 -15.30 -18.52 17.03
C PRO A 11 -15.10 -19.99 16.63
N SER A 12 -16.03 -20.57 15.87
CA SER A 12 -16.04 -22.00 15.50
C SER A 12 -15.19 -22.36 14.28
N CYS A 13 -14.64 -21.38 13.56
CA CYS A 13 -13.89 -21.61 12.32
C CYS A 13 -12.47 -21.07 12.43
N ASN A 14 -11.53 -21.80 11.82
CA ASN A 14 -10.18 -21.31 11.59
C ASN A 14 -10.14 -20.45 10.33
N TYR A 15 -9.28 -19.43 10.32
CA TYR A 15 -9.13 -18.52 9.19
C TYR A 15 -7.68 -18.43 8.76
N VAL A 16 -7.43 -18.57 7.45
CA VAL A 16 -6.13 -18.31 6.85
C VAL A 16 -6.20 -17.09 5.96
N ILE A 17 -5.45 -16.06 6.33
CA ILE A 17 -5.33 -14.83 5.58
C ILE A 17 -4.24 -14.98 4.53
N LEU A 18 -4.62 -15.00 3.25
CA LEU A 18 -3.69 -15.02 2.12
C LEU A 18 -3.44 -13.60 1.60
N VAL A 19 -2.17 -13.24 1.49
CA VAL A 19 -1.73 -11.92 0.99
C VAL A 19 -0.64 -12.08 -0.04
N ALA A 20 -0.77 -11.38 -1.17
CA ALA A 20 0.33 -11.16 -2.12
C ALA A 20 0.88 -9.76 -1.87
N THR A 21 2.21 -9.62 -1.89
CA THR A 21 2.83 -8.30 -1.72
C THR A 21 4.04 -8.10 -2.63
N SER A 22 4.25 -6.86 -3.04
CA SER A 22 5.48 -6.36 -3.68
C SER A 22 6.37 -5.57 -2.70
N GLY A 23 6.04 -5.56 -1.39
CA GLY A 23 6.83 -4.80 -0.41
C GLY A 23 6.14 -4.63 0.94
N ASP A 24 5.86 -3.38 1.31
CA ASP A 24 5.45 -3.00 2.67
C ASP A 24 4.19 -3.69 3.19
N THR A 25 3.20 -3.93 2.31
CA THR A 25 1.89 -4.47 2.72
C THR A 25 2.04 -5.82 3.43
N GLY A 26 2.88 -6.73 2.93
CA GLY A 26 3.05 -8.04 3.56
C GLY A 26 3.59 -7.94 4.98
N SER A 27 4.62 -7.11 5.19
CA SER A 27 5.18 -6.91 6.53
C SER A 27 4.19 -6.28 7.51
N ALA A 28 3.31 -5.39 7.04
CA ALA A 28 2.29 -4.72 7.84
C ALA A 28 1.14 -5.66 8.21
N ILE A 29 0.72 -6.55 7.30
CA ILE A 29 -0.27 -7.59 7.61
C ILE A 29 0.31 -8.57 8.63
N LEU A 30 1.49 -9.14 8.36
CA LEU A 30 2.13 -10.09 9.28
C LEU A 30 2.27 -9.50 10.68
N ASN A 31 2.79 -8.27 10.78
CA ASN A 31 2.91 -7.59 12.05
C ASN A 31 1.53 -7.32 12.71
N GLY A 32 0.57 -6.78 11.96
CA GLY A 32 -0.75 -6.45 12.50
C GLY A 32 -1.50 -7.66 13.06
N PHE A 33 -1.42 -8.82 12.41
CA PHE A 33 -2.04 -10.06 12.91
C PHE A 33 -1.24 -10.71 14.05
N SER A 34 0.06 -10.46 14.16
CA SER A 34 0.87 -10.94 15.30
C SER A 34 0.50 -10.28 16.64
N HIS A 35 -0.16 -9.12 16.60
CA HIS A 35 -0.62 -8.36 17.77
C HIS A 35 -2.01 -8.77 18.27
N LEU A 36 -2.63 -9.79 17.66
CA LEU A 36 -3.88 -10.37 18.16
C LEU A 36 -3.67 -11.08 19.51
N SER A 37 -4.77 -11.31 20.23
CA SER A 37 -4.73 -12.10 21.47
C SER A 37 -4.26 -13.53 21.19
N THR A 38 -3.71 -14.23 22.19
CA THR A 38 -3.29 -15.63 22.03
C THR A 38 -4.43 -16.51 21.50
N ASN A 39 -5.65 -16.32 22.01
CA ASN A 39 -6.83 -17.08 21.58
C ASN A 39 -7.20 -16.77 20.12
N ASP A 40 -7.07 -15.52 19.67
CA ASP A 40 -7.32 -15.16 18.28
C ASP A 40 -6.24 -15.70 17.34
N LYS A 41 -4.97 -15.73 17.77
CA LYS A 41 -3.87 -16.29 16.98
C LYS A 41 -3.98 -17.81 16.81
N GLN A 42 -4.61 -18.52 17.75
CA GLN A 42 -4.87 -19.95 17.62
C GLN A 42 -5.86 -20.29 16.50
N ARG A 43 -6.73 -19.36 16.11
CA ARG A 43 -7.78 -19.54 15.09
C ARG A 43 -7.60 -18.68 13.84
N ILE A 44 -6.59 -17.82 13.81
CA ILE A 44 -6.24 -16.97 12.66
C ILE A 44 -4.77 -17.15 12.32
N ALA A 45 -4.49 -17.56 11.09
CA ALA A 45 -3.17 -17.68 10.51
C ALA A 45 -3.01 -16.73 9.31
N VAL A 46 -1.78 -16.34 8.98
CA VAL A 46 -1.46 -15.44 7.86
C VAL A 46 -0.35 -16.03 7.01
N VAL A 47 -0.57 -16.09 5.70
CA VAL A 47 0.47 -16.46 4.73
C VAL A 47 0.65 -15.30 3.75
N THR A 48 1.88 -14.78 3.71
CA THR A 48 2.27 -13.72 2.77
C THR A 48 3.16 -14.31 1.69
N PHE A 49 2.70 -14.23 0.44
CA PHE A 49 3.48 -14.54 -0.75
C PHE A 49 4.11 -13.27 -1.32
N PHE A 50 5.40 -13.32 -1.64
CA PHE A 50 6.12 -12.21 -2.25
C PHE A 50 7.05 -12.73 -3.36
N PRO A 51 7.32 -11.95 -4.42
CA PRO A 51 8.25 -12.37 -5.46
C PRO A 51 9.67 -12.41 -4.90
N GLU A 52 10.30 -13.58 -4.94
CA GLU A 52 11.59 -13.85 -4.30
C GLU A 52 12.66 -12.86 -4.77
N ASN A 53 12.69 -12.55 -6.07
CA ASN A 53 13.64 -11.60 -6.65
C ASN A 53 12.99 -10.27 -7.08
N GLY A 54 11.70 -10.07 -6.76
CA GLY A 54 10.92 -8.90 -7.19
C GLY A 54 10.68 -7.86 -6.09
N VAL A 55 11.27 -8.04 -4.91
CA VAL A 55 11.25 -7.06 -3.81
C VAL A 55 12.68 -6.65 -3.46
N SER A 56 12.88 -5.43 -2.94
CA SER A 56 14.21 -5.00 -2.50
C SER A 56 14.71 -5.88 -1.34
N GLY A 57 16.04 -6.00 -1.17
CA GLY A 57 16.62 -6.76 -0.05
C GLY A 57 16.12 -6.26 1.32
N PHE A 58 15.85 -4.95 1.38
CA PHE A 58 15.23 -4.29 2.51
C PHE A 58 13.78 -4.76 2.77
N GLN A 59 12.91 -4.68 1.75
CA GLN A 59 11.52 -5.10 1.86
C GLN A 59 11.44 -6.60 2.18
N LYS A 60 12.30 -7.41 1.56
CA LYS A 60 12.44 -8.84 1.86
C LYS A 60 12.74 -9.06 3.35
N ALA A 61 13.75 -8.38 3.89
CA ALA A 61 14.10 -8.48 5.31
C ALA A 61 12.95 -8.06 6.23
N GLN A 62 12.21 -7.01 5.87
CA GLN A 62 11.07 -6.54 6.64
C GLN A 62 9.90 -7.55 6.63
N ILE A 63 9.60 -8.14 5.47
CA ILE A 63 8.57 -9.18 5.32
C ILE A 63 8.97 -10.41 6.14
N ILE A 64 10.18 -10.93 5.95
CA ILE A 64 10.67 -12.14 6.65
C ILE A 64 10.75 -11.90 8.16
N GLY A 65 11.29 -10.76 8.59
CA GLY A 65 11.42 -10.41 10.01
C GLY A 65 10.09 -10.05 10.70
N SER A 66 9.01 -9.85 9.94
CA SER A 66 7.65 -9.73 10.49
C SER A 66 6.98 -11.08 10.77
N GLN A 67 7.57 -12.21 10.34
CA GLN A 67 7.06 -13.54 10.67
C GLN A 67 7.10 -13.75 12.18
N ARG A 68 5.95 -14.08 12.77
CA ARG A 68 5.78 -14.35 14.20
C ARG A 68 4.61 -15.30 14.37
N GLU A 69 4.78 -16.29 15.24
CA GLU A 69 3.71 -17.18 15.70
C GLU A 69 2.81 -17.68 14.56
N ASN A 70 1.67 -17.02 14.32
CA ASN A 70 0.63 -17.35 13.35
C ASN A 70 0.88 -16.78 11.94
N GLY A 71 2.09 -16.31 11.62
CA GLY A 71 2.39 -15.63 10.36
C GLY A 71 3.63 -16.18 9.65
N TRP A 72 3.47 -16.50 8.35
CA TRP A 72 4.54 -17.00 7.48
C TRP A 72 4.74 -16.12 6.26
N ALA A 73 6.00 -15.99 5.84
CA ALA A 73 6.36 -15.36 4.58
C ALA A 73 7.00 -16.39 3.65
N ILE A 74 6.51 -16.43 2.41
CA ILE A 74 6.91 -17.40 1.40
C ILE A 74 7.34 -16.64 0.15
N GLY A 75 8.61 -16.80 -0.22
CA GLY A 75 9.16 -16.29 -1.47
C GLY A 75 8.67 -17.14 -2.64
N VAL A 76 8.24 -16.51 -3.72
CA VAL A 76 7.79 -17.18 -4.94
C VAL A 76 8.77 -16.85 -6.07
N ARG A 77 9.27 -17.85 -6.79
CA ARG A 77 10.20 -17.66 -7.93
C ARG A 77 9.49 -17.10 -9.19
N SER A 78 8.79 -15.99 -9.03
CA SER A 78 8.03 -15.27 -10.06
C SER A 78 7.93 -13.78 -9.73
N ASP A 79 7.06 -13.06 -10.42
CA ASP A 79 6.73 -11.66 -10.18
C ASP A 79 5.51 -11.48 -9.24
N PHE A 80 5.19 -10.23 -8.93
CA PHE A 80 4.06 -9.87 -8.07
C PHE A 80 2.71 -10.21 -8.71
N ASP A 81 2.57 -10.04 -10.03
CA ASP A 81 1.34 -10.31 -10.76
C ASP A 81 0.97 -11.79 -10.72
N PHE A 82 1.97 -12.67 -10.84
CA PHE A 82 1.80 -14.09 -10.60
C PHE A 82 1.30 -14.36 -9.18
N CYS A 83 1.94 -13.80 -8.15
CA CYS A 83 1.53 -14.00 -6.75
C CYS A 83 0.06 -13.60 -6.53
N GLN A 84 -0.33 -12.44 -7.06
CA GLN A 84 -1.70 -11.94 -6.95
C GLN A 84 -2.70 -12.82 -7.71
N THR A 85 -2.35 -13.23 -8.93
CA THR A 85 -3.19 -14.10 -9.77
C THR A 85 -3.33 -15.50 -9.17
N ALA A 86 -2.26 -16.05 -8.60
CA ALA A 86 -2.26 -17.36 -7.96
C ALA A 86 -3.18 -17.37 -6.73
N ILE A 87 -3.12 -16.34 -5.87
CA ILE A 87 -4.04 -16.22 -4.75
C ILE A 87 -5.50 -16.16 -5.22
N LYS A 88 -5.81 -15.37 -6.26
CA LYS A 88 -7.16 -15.32 -6.86
C LYS A 88 -7.62 -16.70 -7.35
N LYS A 89 -6.73 -17.45 -8.02
CA LYS A 89 -7.02 -18.82 -8.46
C LYS A 89 -7.30 -19.76 -7.28
N ILE A 90 -6.56 -19.63 -6.17
CA ILE A 90 -6.80 -20.40 -4.94
C ILE A 90 -8.18 -20.08 -4.36
N PHE A 91 -8.57 -18.79 -4.32
CA PHE A 91 -9.90 -18.39 -3.82
C PHE A 91 -11.05 -18.89 -4.70
N ASN A 92 -10.84 -19.00 -6.00
CA ASN A 92 -11.86 -19.44 -6.95
C ASN A 92 -11.89 -20.97 -7.15
N ASP A 93 -11.03 -21.71 -6.45
CA ASP A 93 -11.00 -23.17 -6.49
C ASP A 93 -11.94 -23.72 -5.43
N SER A 94 -13.18 -24.04 -5.84
CA SER A 94 -14.22 -24.58 -4.95
C SER A 94 -13.85 -25.92 -4.34
N ASP A 95 -13.09 -26.75 -5.06
CA ASP A 95 -12.71 -28.08 -4.59
C ASP A 95 -11.68 -27.97 -3.47
N PHE A 96 -10.66 -27.13 -3.68
CA PHE A 96 -9.64 -26.89 -2.65
C PHE A 96 -10.22 -26.16 -1.43
N THR A 97 -11.04 -25.13 -1.62
CA THR A 97 -11.64 -24.39 -0.50
C THR A 97 -12.65 -25.23 0.28
N GLY A 98 -13.44 -26.06 -0.41
CA GLY A 98 -14.33 -27.05 0.19
C GLY A 98 -13.56 -28.10 1.00
N PHE A 99 -12.49 -28.66 0.44
CA PHE A 99 -11.59 -29.57 1.13
C PHE A 99 -11.03 -28.99 2.43
N LEU A 100 -10.51 -27.74 2.40
CA LEU A 100 -9.98 -27.10 3.61
C LEU A 100 -11.06 -26.88 4.69
N THR A 101 -12.29 -26.62 4.27
CA THR A 101 -13.42 -26.41 5.18
C THR A 101 -13.83 -27.73 5.85
N VAL A 102 -13.94 -28.81 5.08
CA VAL A 102 -14.39 -30.12 5.57
C VAL A 102 -13.33 -30.81 6.43
N GLU A 103 -12.07 -30.85 5.96
CA GLU A 103 -11.01 -31.60 6.64
C GLU A 103 -10.39 -30.84 7.82
N TYR A 104 -10.32 -29.50 7.75
CA TYR A 104 -9.58 -28.69 8.72
C TYR A 104 -10.42 -27.60 9.39
N GLY A 105 -11.73 -27.52 9.12
CA GLY A 105 -12.58 -26.45 9.65
C GLY A 105 -12.07 -25.04 9.31
N THR A 106 -11.39 -24.90 8.16
CA THR A 106 -10.61 -23.71 7.83
C THR A 106 -11.15 -22.98 6.61
N VAL A 107 -11.31 -21.67 6.74
CA VAL A 107 -11.79 -20.77 5.68
C VAL A 107 -10.66 -19.83 5.23
N LEU A 108 -10.53 -19.63 3.93
CA LEU A 108 -9.59 -18.65 3.37
C LEU A 108 -10.17 -17.24 3.40
N SER A 109 -9.33 -16.24 3.68
CA SER A 109 -9.70 -14.82 3.58
C SER A 109 -8.54 -13.95 3.09
N SER A 110 -8.81 -12.73 2.65
CA SER A 110 -7.79 -11.81 2.12
C SER A 110 -7.75 -10.48 2.86
N ALA A 111 -6.54 -9.94 3.02
CA ALA A 111 -6.27 -8.64 3.63
C ALA A 111 -5.78 -7.58 2.60
N ASN A 112 -6.12 -7.74 1.32
CA ASN A 112 -5.72 -6.82 0.24
C ASN A 112 -6.47 -5.46 0.29
N SER A 113 -6.04 -4.51 -0.55
CA SER A 113 -6.49 -3.10 -0.56
C SER A 113 -7.99 -2.90 -0.80
N ILE A 114 -8.69 -3.93 -1.26
CA ILE A 114 -10.14 -3.91 -1.49
C ILE A 114 -10.90 -4.07 -0.15
N ASN A 115 -10.29 -4.59 0.92
CA ASN A 115 -11.01 -4.77 2.18
C ASN A 115 -11.44 -3.42 2.80
N TRP A 116 -12.74 -3.23 3.06
CA TRP A 116 -13.29 -2.01 3.66
C TRP A 116 -12.63 -1.66 5.01
N ALA A 117 -12.26 -2.67 5.80
CA ALA A 117 -11.59 -2.48 7.09
C ALA A 117 -10.17 -1.89 6.96
N ARG A 118 -9.61 -1.79 5.75
CA ARG A 118 -8.40 -1.00 5.48
C ARG A 118 -8.70 0.48 5.26
N LEU A 119 -9.86 0.84 4.71
CA LEU A 119 -10.22 2.23 4.44
C LEU A 119 -10.58 2.96 5.74
N LEU A 120 -11.32 2.31 6.64
CA LEU A 120 -11.81 2.95 7.86
C LEU A 120 -10.70 3.58 8.72
N PRO A 121 -9.59 2.88 9.07
CA PRO A 121 -8.52 3.51 9.85
C PRO A 121 -7.82 4.66 9.11
N GLN A 122 -7.87 4.67 7.76
CA GLN A 122 -7.26 5.73 6.97
C GLN A 122 -8.05 7.04 7.07
N VAL A 123 -9.36 6.98 7.30
CA VAL A 123 -10.19 8.17 7.52
C VAL A 123 -9.75 8.92 8.78
N VAL A 124 -9.36 8.16 9.81
CA VAL A 124 -9.01 8.69 11.14
C VAL A 124 -7.79 9.62 11.07
N TYR A 125 -6.73 9.27 10.34
CA TYR A 125 -5.54 10.13 10.31
C TYR A 125 -5.74 11.41 9.49
N HIS A 126 -6.66 11.43 8.53
CA HIS A 126 -7.01 12.68 7.82
C HIS A 126 -7.73 13.66 8.76
N ALA A 127 -8.66 13.15 9.57
CA ALA A 127 -9.30 13.94 10.62
C ALA A 127 -8.29 14.38 11.70
N SER A 128 -7.41 13.47 12.15
CA SER A 128 -6.35 13.78 13.12
C SER A 128 -5.44 14.89 12.60
N ALA A 129 -4.89 14.76 11.39
CA ALA A 129 -3.98 15.75 10.82
C ALA A 129 -4.60 17.15 10.73
N TYR A 130 -5.90 17.23 10.41
CA TYR A 130 -6.64 18.50 10.45
C TYR A 130 -6.72 19.07 11.86
N LEU A 131 -7.10 18.25 12.84
CA LEU A 131 -7.21 18.66 14.25
C LEU A 131 -5.84 19.02 14.85
N ASP A 132 -4.77 18.37 14.40
CA ASP A 132 -3.40 18.69 14.79
C ASP A 132 -3.02 20.11 14.33
N LEU A 133 -3.36 20.50 13.08
CA LEU A 133 -3.16 21.88 12.60
C LEU A 133 -3.97 22.91 13.40
N VAL A 134 -5.21 22.57 13.76
CA VAL A 134 -6.07 23.44 14.59
C VAL A 134 -5.47 23.60 15.98
N SER A 135 -5.09 22.49 16.63
CA SER A 135 -4.55 22.51 18.00
C SER A 135 -3.21 23.23 18.10
N GLN A 136 -2.39 23.19 17.05
CA GLN A 136 -1.13 23.91 16.94
C GLN A 136 -1.31 25.38 16.54
N GLY A 137 -2.55 25.83 16.28
CA GLY A 137 -2.84 27.21 15.89
C GLY A 137 -2.39 27.59 14.48
N PHE A 138 -2.06 26.62 13.62
CA PHE A 138 -1.74 26.87 12.21
C PHE A 138 -2.96 27.32 11.42
N ILE A 139 -4.15 26.83 11.78
CA ILE A 139 -5.44 27.19 11.20
C ILE A 139 -6.51 27.31 12.28
N SER A 140 -7.58 28.04 11.99
CA SER A 140 -8.77 28.05 12.84
C SER A 140 -9.65 26.83 12.55
N PHE A 141 -10.40 26.37 13.55
CA PHE A 141 -11.40 25.32 13.31
C PHE A 141 -12.43 25.79 12.27
N GLY A 142 -12.71 24.94 11.27
CA GLY A 142 -13.53 25.26 10.10
C GLY A 142 -12.76 25.84 8.91
N SER A 143 -11.49 26.27 9.08
CA SER A 143 -10.67 26.71 7.96
C SER A 143 -10.37 25.57 6.99
N PRO A 144 -10.38 25.81 5.66
CA PRO A 144 -10.09 24.78 4.69
C PRO A 144 -8.63 24.34 4.71
N VAL A 145 -8.39 23.08 4.33
CA VAL A 145 -7.06 22.53 4.02
C VAL A 145 -7.10 21.79 2.69
N ASP A 146 -5.98 21.77 1.97
CA ASP A 146 -5.78 20.84 0.86
C ASP A 146 -5.00 19.62 1.35
N VAL A 147 -5.22 18.47 0.73
CA VAL A 147 -4.52 17.24 1.09
C VAL A 147 -3.84 16.66 -0.15
N CYS A 148 -2.51 16.52 -0.10
CA CYS A 148 -1.71 15.92 -1.16
C CYS A 148 -1.28 14.51 -0.80
N ILE A 149 -1.59 13.56 -1.69
CA ILE A 149 -1.39 12.14 -1.46
C ILE A 149 -0.58 11.58 -2.63
N PRO A 150 0.54 10.88 -2.37
CA PRO A 150 1.17 10.05 -3.39
C PRO A 150 0.23 8.88 -3.69
N THR A 151 -0.34 8.86 -4.89
CA THR A 151 -1.53 8.05 -5.19
C THR A 151 -1.18 6.83 -6.02
N GLY A 152 -1.33 5.65 -5.41
CA GLY A 152 -1.38 4.37 -6.11
C GLY A 152 -2.83 3.89 -6.26
N ASN A 153 -3.22 2.88 -5.48
CA ASN A 153 -4.54 2.25 -5.53
C ASN A 153 -5.74 3.09 -5.03
N PHE A 154 -5.60 4.42 -4.92
CA PHE A 154 -6.65 5.39 -4.53
C PHE A 154 -7.29 5.23 -3.13
N GLY A 155 -6.85 4.25 -2.32
CA GLY A 155 -7.46 4.00 -1.01
C GLY A 155 -7.27 5.14 0.00
N ASN A 156 -6.07 5.72 0.06
CA ASN A 156 -5.77 6.85 0.95
C ASN A 156 -6.56 8.10 0.55
N VAL A 157 -6.64 8.38 -0.75
CA VAL A 157 -7.44 9.47 -1.32
C VAL A 157 -8.92 9.28 -1.00
N LEU A 158 -9.46 8.07 -1.22
CA LEU A 158 -10.84 7.74 -0.89
C LEU A 158 -11.14 7.92 0.61
N ALA A 159 -10.18 7.60 1.48
CA ALA A 159 -10.33 7.85 2.91
C ALA A 159 -10.38 9.35 3.25
N ALA A 160 -9.62 10.19 2.54
CA ALA A 160 -9.71 11.65 2.66
C ALA A 160 -11.09 12.16 2.19
N VAL A 161 -11.62 11.59 1.10
CA VAL A 161 -13.00 11.88 0.65
C VAL A 161 -14.01 11.56 1.74
N TYR A 162 -13.89 10.41 2.41
CA TYR A 162 -14.78 10.09 3.53
C TYR A 162 -14.61 11.05 4.71
N ALA A 163 -13.39 11.46 5.04
CA ALA A 163 -13.17 12.48 6.07
C ALA A 163 -13.87 13.80 5.71
N LYS A 164 -13.81 14.22 4.44
CA LYS A 164 -14.55 15.39 3.94
C LYS A 164 -16.06 15.21 4.06
N MET A 165 -16.59 14.06 3.63
CA MET A 165 -18.02 13.74 3.76
C MET A 165 -18.49 13.70 5.22
N MET A 166 -17.59 13.42 6.16
CA MET A 166 -17.84 13.45 7.60
C MET A 166 -17.70 14.85 8.22
N GLY A 167 -17.34 15.87 7.45
CA GLY A 167 -17.31 17.27 7.87
C GLY A 167 -15.93 17.89 8.05
N ILE A 168 -14.83 17.17 7.79
CA ILE A 168 -13.50 17.78 7.78
C ILE A 168 -13.41 18.72 6.57
N PRO A 169 -13.03 20.00 6.73
CA PRO A 169 -13.08 20.98 5.65
C PRO A 169 -11.89 20.83 4.67
N ILE A 170 -11.87 19.72 3.94
CA ILE A 170 -10.89 19.50 2.86
C ILE A 170 -11.39 20.19 1.59
N ARG A 171 -10.62 21.16 1.10
CA ARG A 171 -10.94 21.92 -0.11
C ARG A 171 -10.57 21.13 -1.36
N LYS A 172 -9.29 20.82 -1.57
CA LYS A 172 -8.82 20.00 -2.70
C LYS A 172 -8.14 18.70 -2.27
N PHE A 173 -8.37 17.64 -3.04
CA PHE A 173 -7.57 16.43 -3.06
C PHE A 173 -6.55 16.52 -4.19
N ILE A 174 -5.27 16.58 -3.83
CA ILE A 174 -4.15 16.65 -4.78
C ILE A 174 -3.60 15.22 -4.97
N CYS A 175 -3.89 14.60 -6.10
CA CYS A 175 -3.39 13.28 -6.46
C CYS A 175 -2.01 13.40 -7.12
N ALA A 176 -0.98 12.89 -6.45
CA ALA A 176 0.39 12.91 -6.96
C ALA A 176 0.79 11.54 -7.51
N SER A 177 0.95 11.44 -8.83
CA SER A 177 1.49 10.24 -9.48
C SER A 177 3.00 10.35 -9.70
N ASN A 178 3.68 9.22 -9.85
CA ASN A 178 5.02 9.20 -10.43
C ASN A 178 4.92 9.06 -11.97
N GLN A 179 5.93 8.50 -12.64
CA GLN A 179 5.87 8.22 -14.08
C GLN A 179 4.64 7.38 -14.50
N ASN A 180 4.07 6.58 -13.60
CA ASN A 180 2.85 5.81 -13.84
C ASN A 180 1.60 6.69 -13.61
N HIS A 181 1.38 7.67 -14.49
CA HIS A 181 0.43 8.78 -14.28
C HIS A 181 -0.97 8.56 -14.89
N VAL A 182 -1.45 7.32 -14.95
CA VAL A 182 -2.80 7.00 -15.48
C VAL A 182 -3.92 7.74 -14.73
N LEU A 183 -3.78 7.90 -13.41
CA LEU A 183 -4.75 8.63 -12.59
C LEU A 183 -4.69 10.13 -12.83
N THR A 184 -3.51 10.68 -13.10
CA THR A 184 -3.35 12.09 -13.47
C THR A 184 -4.09 12.38 -14.77
N ASP A 185 -3.91 11.52 -15.78
CA ASP A 185 -4.57 11.68 -17.07
C ASP A 185 -6.08 11.49 -16.97
N PHE A 186 -6.53 10.51 -16.18
CA PHE A 186 -7.95 10.30 -15.88
C PHE A 186 -8.60 11.50 -15.19
N ILE A 187 -7.96 12.07 -14.16
CA ILE A 187 -8.51 13.24 -13.45
C ILE A 187 -8.56 14.47 -14.37
N LYS A 188 -7.59 14.62 -15.28
CA LYS A 188 -7.54 15.74 -16.24
C LYS A 188 -8.55 15.58 -17.38
N THR A 189 -8.82 14.37 -17.86
CA THR A 189 -9.56 14.13 -19.12
C THR A 189 -10.85 13.31 -18.98
N GLY A 190 -11.00 12.55 -17.90
CA GLY A 190 -12.01 11.51 -17.75
C GLY A 190 -11.71 10.20 -18.48
N HIS A 191 -10.58 10.12 -19.19
CA HIS A 191 -10.17 8.93 -19.95
C HIS A 191 -9.26 8.07 -19.09
N TYR A 192 -9.69 6.85 -18.78
CA TYR A 192 -8.84 5.84 -18.17
C TYR A 192 -8.34 4.92 -19.28
N ASP A 193 -7.09 5.06 -19.71
CA ASP A 193 -6.55 4.34 -20.89
C ASP A 193 -5.26 3.59 -20.55
N LEU A 194 -5.24 2.28 -20.79
CA LEU A 194 -4.10 1.39 -20.54
C LEU A 194 -3.45 0.85 -21.82
N ARG A 195 -4.02 1.11 -23.01
CA ARG A 195 -3.63 0.42 -24.26
C ARG A 195 -2.15 0.55 -24.60
N ASP A 196 -1.59 1.74 -24.40
CA ASP A 196 -0.19 2.04 -24.72
C ASP A 196 0.69 2.21 -23.48
N ARG A 197 0.18 1.80 -22.31
CA ARG A 197 0.91 1.95 -21.04
C ARG A 197 1.63 0.68 -20.66
N LYS A 198 2.90 0.83 -20.29
CA LYS A 198 3.69 -0.20 -19.63
C LYS A 198 4.03 0.29 -18.23
N LEU A 199 3.98 -0.62 -17.26
CA LEU A 199 4.36 -0.31 -15.89
C LEU A 199 5.85 0.06 -15.86
N ALA A 200 6.16 1.30 -15.50
CA ALA A 200 7.53 1.75 -15.29
C ALA A 200 7.93 1.46 -13.83
N GLN A 201 9.11 0.89 -13.63
CA GLN A 201 9.69 0.75 -12.29
C GLN A 201 10.29 2.09 -11.87
N THR A 202 9.91 2.58 -10.69
CA THR A 202 10.38 3.88 -10.16
C THR A 202 11.00 3.74 -8.77
N PHE A 203 11.55 4.85 -8.25
CA PHE A 203 11.99 4.95 -6.86
C PHE A 203 10.84 4.91 -5.85
N SER A 204 9.59 5.07 -6.29
CA SER A 204 8.39 5.02 -5.47
C SER A 204 7.50 3.81 -5.85
N PRO A 205 7.98 2.56 -5.65
CA PRO A 205 7.36 1.37 -6.21
C PRO A 205 5.97 1.05 -5.68
N SER A 206 5.58 1.60 -4.52
CA SER A 206 4.23 1.35 -3.96
C SER A 206 3.12 2.09 -4.70
N ILE A 207 3.48 3.04 -5.56
CA ILE A 207 2.54 3.78 -6.43
C ILE A 207 2.80 3.51 -7.92
N ASP A 208 3.66 2.53 -8.26
CA ASP A 208 3.76 1.98 -9.61
C ASP A 208 2.52 1.15 -9.90
N ILE A 209 1.48 1.78 -10.46
CA ILE A 209 0.22 1.10 -10.80
C ILE A 209 -0.24 1.43 -12.21
N LEU A 210 -0.92 0.46 -12.84
CA LEU A 210 -1.72 0.67 -14.04
C LEU A 210 -3.21 0.68 -13.74
N LYS A 211 -3.66 -0.17 -12.83
CA LYS A 211 -5.07 -0.26 -12.40
C LYS A 211 -5.19 0.18 -10.95
N SER A 212 -6.13 1.07 -10.66
CA SER A 212 -6.35 1.60 -9.32
C SER A 212 -7.58 0.99 -8.66
N SER A 213 -7.37 0.10 -7.68
CA SER A 213 -8.43 -0.76 -7.14
C SER A 213 -9.54 -0.05 -6.37
N ASN A 214 -9.33 1.19 -5.89
CA ASN A 214 -10.36 1.94 -5.14
C ASN A 214 -11.00 3.08 -5.94
N LEU A 215 -10.59 3.30 -7.20
CA LEU A 215 -11.19 4.34 -8.03
C LEU A 215 -12.68 4.06 -8.28
N GLU A 216 -13.05 2.79 -8.50
CA GLU A 216 -14.43 2.33 -8.68
C GLU A 216 -15.36 2.86 -7.59
N ARG A 217 -14.94 2.79 -6.33
CA ARG A 217 -15.73 3.25 -5.18
C ARG A 217 -16.02 4.73 -5.25
N HIS A 218 -15.03 5.54 -5.62
CA HIS A 218 -15.22 6.97 -5.74
C HIS A 218 -16.18 7.31 -6.90
N LEU A 219 -15.98 6.68 -8.06
CA LEU A 219 -16.85 6.86 -9.22
C LEU A 219 -18.29 6.44 -8.92
N TYR A 220 -18.49 5.36 -8.17
CA TYR A 220 -19.81 4.93 -7.72
C TYR A 220 -20.53 6.04 -6.92
N PHE A 221 -19.86 6.67 -5.95
CA PHE A 221 -20.47 7.78 -5.20
C PHE A 221 -20.77 8.99 -6.09
N MET A 222 -19.86 9.34 -6.98
CA MET A 222 -19.99 10.50 -7.87
C MET A 222 -21.09 10.31 -8.93
N ALA A 223 -21.30 9.07 -9.36
CA ALA A 223 -22.34 8.64 -10.29
C ALA A 223 -23.66 8.30 -9.57
N ASN A 224 -23.95 8.93 -8.43
CA ASN A 224 -25.19 8.72 -7.67
C ASN A 224 -25.50 7.24 -7.36
N LYS A 225 -24.44 6.45 -7.08
CA LYS A 225 -24.54 5.03 -6.73
C LYS A 225 -25.06 4.14 -7.87
N ASP A 226 -24.80 4.51 -9.12
CA ASP A 226 -25.14 3.71 -10.30
C ASP A 226 -24.18 2.51 -10.44
N GLY A 227 -24.63 1.34 -10.00
CA GLY A 227 -23.87 0.09 -10.11
C GLY A 227 -23.79 -0.46 -11.54
N GLN A 228 -24.78 -0.19 -12.39
CA GLN A 228 -24.78 -0.67 -13.77
C GLN A 228 -23.75 0.08 -14.60
N LEU A 229 -23.64 1.39 -14.38
CA LEU A 229 -22.58 2.19 -14.98
C LEU A 229 -21.20 1.69 -14.57
N MET A 230 -20.97 1.43 -13.27
CA MET A 230 -19.67 0.89 -12.80
C MET A 230 -19.35 -0.45 -13.46
N ALA A 231 -20.31 -1.38 -13.50
CA ALA A 231 -20.12 -2.66 -14.17
C ALA A 231 -19.74 -2.47 -15.65
N ASN A 232 -20.42 -1.57 -16.37
CA ASN A 232 -20.13 -1.30 -17.77
C ASN A 232 -18.71 -0.72 -17.97
N LEU A 233 -18.32 0.30 -17.19
CA LEU A 233 -17.01 0.95 -17.30
C LEU A 233 -15.86 -0.03 -16.98
N PHE A 234 -15.99 -0.82 -15.93
CA PHE A 234 -14.94 -1.77 -15.54
C PHE A 234 -14.91 -3.01 -16.46
N ASN A 235 -16.04 -3.42 -17.04
CA ASN A 235 -16.04 -4.41 -18.12
C ASN A 235 -15.33 -3.90 -19.38
N GLN A 236 -15.50 -2.61 -19.73
CA GLN A 236 -14.74 -1.98 -20.82
C GLN A 236 -13.24 -1.93 -20.48
N LEU A 237 -12.88 -1.61 -19.23
CA LEU A 237 -11.48 -1.64 -18.80
C LEU A 237 -10.84 -3.03 -18.97
N GLU A 238 -11.56 -4.10 -18.60
CA GLU A 238 -11.04 -5.46 -18.71
C GLU A 238 -10.99 -5.95 -20.17
N SER A 239 -11.98 -5.63 -21.00
CA SER A 239 -12.08 -6.14 -22.38
C SER A 239 -11.38 -5.28 -23.43
N GLN A 240 -11.33 -3.96 -23.23
CA GLN A 240 -10.83 -2.98 -24.20
C GLN A 240 -9.60 -2.20 -23.68
N LEU A 241 -9.22 -2.41 -22.42
CA LEU A 241 -8.11 -1.71 -21.76
C LEU A 241 -8.33 -0.20 -21.60
N HIS A 242 -9.54 0.31 -21.80
CA HIS A 242 -9.87 1.70 -21.51
C HIS A 242 -11.36 1.93 -21.25
N PHE A 243 -11.71 3.07 -20.64
CA PHE A 243 -13.07 3.62 -20.61
C PHE A 243 -13.02 5.15 -20.50
N GLN A 244 -14.12 5.81 -20.84
CA GLN A 244 -14.29 7.26 -20.69
C GLN A 244 -15.54 7.54 -19.85
N ILE A 245 -15.42 8.41 -18.85
CA ILE A 245 -16.59 8.92 -18.13
C ILE A 245 -17.18 10.14 -18.83
N GLU A 246 -18.48 10.36 -18.64
CA GLU A 246 -19.19 11.50 -19.21
C GLU A 246 -18.61 12.84 -18.72
N LYS A 247 -18.70 13.87 -19.57
CA LYS A 247 -18.16 15.21 -19.26
C LYS A 247 -18.69 15.79 -17.95
N LEU A 248 -19.95 15.52 -17.61
CA LEU A 248 -20.53 15.98 -16.34
C LEU A 248 -19.85 15.32 -15.13
N LEU A 249 -19.52 14.03 -15.22
CA LEU A 249 -18.78 13.32 -14.18
C LEU A 249 -17.32 13.83 -14.10
N VAL A 250 -16.69 14.18 -15.22
CA VAL A 250 -15.37 14.82 -15.23
C VAL A 250 -15.41 16.16 -14.49
N GLN A 251 -16.42 16.99 -14.75
CA GLN A 251 -16.58 18.28 -14.08
C GLN A 251 -16.73 18.11 -12.57
N LYS A 252 -17.61 17.20 -12.13
CA LYS A 252 -17.78 16.87 -10.70
C LYS A 252 -16.48 16.37 -10.06
N LEU A 253 -15.71 15.55 -10.77
CA LEU A 253 -14.40 15.09 -10.29
C LEU A 253 -13.45 16.29 -10.09
N GLN A 254 -13.41 17.23 -11.04
CA GLN A 254 -12.50 18.37 -11.03
C GLN A 254 -12.91 19.49 -10.04
N GLU A 255 -14.14 19.47 -9.52
CA GLU A 255 -14.57 20.36 -8.43
C GLU A 255 -13.71 20.17 -7.18
N ASP A 256 -13.32 18.93 -6.88
CA ASP A 256 -12.61 18.56 -5.66
C ASP A 256 -11.20 18.04 -5.91
N PHE A 257 -10.91 17.50 -7.10
CA PHE A 257 -9.64 16.85 -7.40
C PHE A 257 -8.79 17.67 -8.35
N VAL A 258 -7.50 17.72 -8.02
CA VAL A 258 -6.44 18.12 -8.94
C VAL A 258 -5.38 17.04 -8.95
N ALA A 259 -4.66 16.90 -10.06
CA ALA A 259 -3.65 15.87 -10.18
C ALA A 259 -2.48 16.32 -11.04
N ASP A 260 -1.29 15.91 -10.63
CA ASP A 260 -0.11 15.98 -11.50
C ASP A 260 0.81 14.79 -11.29
N TRP A 261 1.96 14.82 -11.94
CA TRP A 261 2.97 13.79 -11.76
C TRP A 261 4.38 14.36 -11.57
N CYS A 262 5.23 13.49 -11.03
CA CYS A 262 6.63 13.75 -10.73
C CYS A 262 7.51 12.77 -11.51
N SER A 263 8.52 13.30 -12.20
CA SER A 263 9.57 12.50 -12.82
C SER A 263 10.61 12.04 -11.78
N GLU A 264 11.39 11.01 -12.12
CA GLU A 264 12.43 10.49 -11.22
C GLU A 264 13.50 11.53 -10.90
N GLY A 265 13.83 12.39 -11.87
CA GLY A 265 14.76 13.50 -11.67
C GLY A 265 14.24 14.54 -10.68
N GLU A 266 12.96 14.93 -10.81
CA GLU A 266 12.31 15.84 -9.86
C GLU A 266 12.21 15.21 -8.46
N CYS A 267 11.91 13.92 -8.37
CA CYS A 267 11.84 13.17 -7.13
C CYS A 267 13.17 13.21 -6.37
N LEU A 268 14.28 12.82 -7.03
CA LEU A 268 15.62 12.86 -6.42
C LEU A 268 16.03 14.29 -6.05
N ALA A 269 15.72 15.27 -6.92
CA ALA A 269 16.03 16.67 -6.65
C ALA A 269 15.28 17.21 -5.42
N ALA A 270 14.01 16.83 -5.24
CA ALA A 270 13.20 17.23 -4.10
C ALA A 270 13.70 16.64 -2.77
N ILE A 271 14.15 15.38 -2.78
CA ILE A 271 14.79 14.75 -1.61
C ILE A 271 16.05 15.53 -1.22
N GLY A 272 16.94 15.75 -2.18
CA GLY A 272 18.19 16.45 -1.94
C GLY A 272 18.00 17.91 -1.48
N SER A 273 17.10 18.65 -2.13
CA SER A 273 16.83 20.06 -1.77
C SER A 273 16.17 20.20 -0.40
N THR A 274 15.25 19.31 -0.05
CA THR A 274 14.57 19.32 1.25
C THR A 274 15.55 19.01 2.37
N TYR A 275 16.43 18.01 2.18
CA TYR A 275 17.46 17.70 3.16
C TYR A 275 18.43 18.86 3.36
N ASN A 276 18.93 19.45 2.27
CA ASN A 276 19.88 20.56 2.35
C ASN A 276 19.28 21.83 3.01
N THR A 277 17.97 22.03 2.88
CA THR A 277 17.29 23.25 3.38
C THR A 277 16.76 23.09 4.80
N ALA A 278 16.22 21.91 5.14
CA ALA A 278 15.49 21.69 6.39
C ALA A 278 16.06 20.56 7.25
N GLY A 279 17.08 19.83 6.79
CA GLY A 279 17.57 18.61 7.44
C GLY A 279 16.60 17.43 7.38
N TYR A 280 15.47 17.58 6.67
CA TYR A 280 14.44 16.54 6.57
C TYR A 280 14.64 15.68 5.32
N ILE A 281 14.70 14.36 5.47
CA ILE A 281 14.78 13.42 4.35
C ILE A 281 13.39 12.88 4.03
N LEU A 282 12.91 13.20 2.83
CA LEU A 282 11.70 12.62 2.27
C LEU A 282 12.00 11.21 1.76
N ASP A 283 11.09 10.27 1.98
CA ASP A 283 11.09 9.05 1.16
C ASP A 283 10.61 9.38 -0.27
N PRO A 284 10.92 8.56 -1.29
CA PRO A 284 10.53 8.85 -2.67
C PRO A 284 9.04 9.08 -2.90
N HIS A 285 8.15 8.41 -2.17
CA HIS A 285 6.70 8.60 -2.30
C HIS A 285 6.30 10.00 -1.77
N THR A 286 6.83 10.37 -0.61
CA THR A 286 6.61 11.71 -0.05
C THR A 286 7.22 12.80 -0.93
N ALA A 287 8.36 12.54 -1.57
CA ALA A 287 8.98 13.46 -2.54
C ALA A 287 8.11 13.68 -3.79
N VAL A 288 7.49 12.62 -4.33
CA VAL A 288 6.49 12.73 -5.41
C VAL A 288 5.34 13.66 -5.00
N ALA A 289 4.78 13.45 -3.80
CA ALA A 289 3.71 14.31 -3.28
C ALA A 289 4.17 15.75 -3.06
N LYS A 290 5.38 15.96 -2.52
CA LYS A 290 5.96 17.30 -2.34
C LYS A 290 6.10 18.06 -3.65
N VAL A 291 6.64 17.42 -4.69
CA VAL A 291 6.81 18.03 -6.02
C VAL A 291 5.46 18.43 -6.59
N VAL A 292 4.47 17.55 -6.56
CA VAL A 292 3.14 17.84 -7.10
C VAL A 292 2.43 18.90 -6.28
N ALA A 293 2.53 18.86 -4.95
CA ALA A 293 2.00 19.91 -4.07
C ALA A 293 2.62 21.26 -4.37
N ASP A 294 3.94 21.33 -4.61
CA ASP A 294 4.63 22.57 -4.97
C ASP A 294 4.20 23.13 -6.33
N LYS A 295 3.95 22.26 -7.32
CA LYS A 295 3.43 22.66 -8.63
C LYS A 295 2.00 23.19 -8.56
N MET A 296 1.18 22.64 -7.67
CA MET A 296 -0.27 22.85 -7.62
C MET A 296 -0.73 23.85 -6.56
N GLN A 297 0.10 24.16 -5.56
CA GLN A 297 -0.28 25.09 -4.50
C GLN A 297 -0.45 26.52 -5.05
N ASP A 298 -1.54 27.16 -4.66
CA ASP A 298 -1.83 28.57 -4.97
C ASP A 298 -1.53 29.50 -3.76
N LYS A 299 -0.96 28.94 -2.69
CA LYS A 299 -0.67 29.58 -1.39
C LYS A 299 -1.88 30.14 -0.64
N SER A 300 -3.10 29.88 -1.12
CA SER A 300 -4.34 30.35 -0.47
C SER A 300 -4.83 29.40 0.62
N CYS A 301 -4.30 28.17 0.66
CA CYS A 301 -4.74 27.10 1.56
C CYS A 301 -3.52 26.27 2.01
N PRO A 302 -3.40 25.94 3.31
CA PRO A 302 -2.38 25.02 3.78
C PRO A 302 -2.54 23.63 3.15
N VAL A 303 -1.42 22.99 2.81
CA VAL A 303 -1.40 21.65 2.21
C VAL A 303 -0.86 20.63 3.22
N ILE A 304 -1.64 19.62 3.54
CA ILE A 304 -1.20 18.43 4.28
C ILE A 304 -0.64 17.44 3.27
N ILE A 305 0.65 17.11 3.36
CA ILE A 305 1.27 16.05 2.54
C ILE A 305 1.25 14.74 3.32
N SER A 306 0.66 13.69 2.74
CA SER A 306 0.72 12.34 3.31
C SER A 306 2.12 11.75 3.15
N SER A 307 2.91 11.74 4.24
CA SER A 307 4.22 11.06 4.28
C SER A 307 4.02 9.55 4.45
N THR A 308 3.97 8.80 3.34
CA THR A 308 3.47 7.40 3.37
C THR A 308 4.50 6.36 3.78
N ALA A 309 5.78 6.70 3.83
CA ALA A 309 6.82 5.79 4.29
C ALA A 309 7.97 6.52 4.97
N HIS A 310 8.81 5.74 5.64
CA HIS A 310 10.08 6.21 6.19
C HIS A 310 11.18 6.08 5.13
N TYR A 311 12.03 7.10 4.97
CA TYR A 311 13.07 7.13 3.92
C TYR A 311 14.06 5.96 4.01
N SER A 312 14.34 5.46 5.22
CA SER A 312 15.17 4.27 5.46
C SER A 312 14.74 3.04 4.65
N LYS A 313 13.47 2.97 4.24
CA LYS A 313 12.96 1.86 3.43
C LYS A 313 13.42 1.89 1.97
N PHE A 314 13.94 3.03 1.52
CA PHE A 314 14.33 3.30 0.14
C PHE A 314 15.77 3.79 0.07
N ALA A 315 16.65 3.24 0.92
CA ALA A 315 18.02 3.70 1.09
C ALA A 315 18.80 3.94 -0.21
N PRO A 316 18.74 3.05 -1.23
CA PRO A 316 19.42 3.31 -2.51
C PRO A 316 19.01 4.63 -3.18
N ALA A 317 17.70 4.93 -3.21
CA ALA A 317 17.18 6.16 -3.79
C ALA A 317 17.62 7.40 -2.98
N ILE A 318 17.65 7.28 -1.65
CA ILE A 318 18.10 8.36 -0.77
C ILE A 318 19.59 8.64 -0.97
N LEU A 319 20.44 7.61 -0.97
CA LEU A 319 21.88 7.76 -1.20
C LEU A 319 22.16 8.42 -2.57
N GLN A 320 21.41 8.02 -3.60
CA GLN A 320 21.50 8.62 -4.92
C GLN A 320 21.07 10.11 -4.91
N ALA A 321 19.95 10.44 -4.26
CA ALA A 321 19.49 11.83 -4.14
C ALA A 321 20.47 12.73 -3.38
N LEU A 322 21.13 12.17 -2.36
CA LEU A 322 22.15 12.85 -1.56
C LEU A 322 23.55 12.83 -2.23
N LYS A 323 23.67 12.26 -3.44
CA LYS A 323 24.92 12.17 -4.23
C LYS A 323 26.05 11.44 -3.49
N ILE A 324 25.70 10.43 -2.70
CA ILE A 324 26.65 9.58 -1.96
C ILE A 324 27.11 8.46 -2.89
N LYS A 325 28.43 8.36 -3.13
CA LYS A 325 29.01 7.52 -4.20
C LYS A 325 29.07 6.01 -3.87
N GLU A 326 28.90 5.63 -2.61
CA GLU A 326 29.01 4.23 -2.15
C GLU A 326 27.70 3.44 -2.37
N LEU A 327 27.31 3.28 -3.65
CA LEU A 327 26.08 2.58 -4.02
C LEU A 327 26.21 1.04 -4.02
N ASN A 328 27.43 0.51 -4.13
CA ASN A 328 27.71 -0.93 -4.27
C ASN A 328 27.70 -1.71 -2.94
N GLU A 329 27.01 -1.16 -1.96
CA GLU A 329 27.00 -1.62 -0.59
C GLU A 329 25.75 -2.47 -0.29
N THR A 330 25.88 -3.40 0.68
CA THR A 330 24.73 -4.20 1.14
C THR A 330 23.62 -3.29 1.68
N SER A 331 22.36 -3.73 1.63
CA SER A 331 21.25 -2.93 2.18
C SER A 331 21.46 -2.53 3.65
N SER A 332 22.17 -3.35 4.44
CA SER A 332 22.52 -3.05 5.83
C SER A 332 23.51 -1.91 5.94
N SER A 333 24.59 -1.92 5.17
CA SER A 333 25.62 -0.88 5.23
C SER A 333 25.12 0.46 4.68
N GLN A 334 24.28 0.43 3.65
CA GLN A 334 23.55 1.61 3.17
C GLN A 334 22.73 2.29 4.29
N LEU A 335 22.10 1.50 5.17
CA LEU A 335 21.31 2.04 6.27
C LEU A 335 22.14 2.57 7.43
N TYR A 336 23.27 1.93 7.74
CA TYR A 336 24.24 2.49 8.69
C TYR A 336 24.82 3.81 8.18
N LEU A 337 25.13 3.88 6.88
CA LEU A 337 25.60 5.09 6.24
C LEU A 337 24.55 6.20 6.38
N LEU A 338 23.28 5.93 6.06
CA LEU A 338 22.20 6.89 6.30
C LEU A 338 22.08 7.30 7.76
N GLY A 339 22.31 6.39 8.71
CA GLY A 339 22.29 6.69 10.13
C GLY A 339 23.44 7.57 10.63
N SER A 340 24.50 7.74 9.83
CA SER A 340 25.55 8.72 10.11
C SER A 340 25.12 10.16 9.78
N TYR A 341 24.05 10.33 9.01
CA TYR A 341 23.45 11.64 8.75
C TYR A 341 22.44 11.96 9.87
N ASN A 342 22.58 13.13 10.51
CA ASN A 342 21.62 13.66 11.49
C ASN A 342 20.34 14.15 10.79
N ALA A 343 19.66 13.26 10.08
CA ALA A 343 18.46 13.52 9.34
C ALA A 343 17.21 13.50 10.22
N LEU A 344 16.20 14.26 9.80
CA LEU A 344 14.83 14.18 10.34
C LEU A 344 13.93 13.44 9.34
N PRO A 345 13.10 12.48 9.78
CA PRO A 345 13.18 11.81 11.09
C PRO A 345 14.49 11.02 11.29
N PRO A 346 14.87 10.66 12.52
CA PRO A 346 15.99 9.75 12.74
C PRO A 346 15.71 8.40 12.06
N PRO A 347 16.75 7.63 11.70
CA PRO A 347 16.58 6.32 11.08
C PRO A 347 15.65 5.40 11.88
N HIS A 348 14.86 4.59 11.17
CA HIS A 348 13.88 3.72 11.81
C HIS A 348 14.58 2.62 12.64
N GLU A 349 14.55 2.70 13.97
CA GLU A 349 15.33 1.81 14.87
C GLU A 349 14.97 0.33 14.71
N ALA A 350 13.69 -0.02 14.80
CA ALA A 350 13.24 -1.42 14.69
C ALA A 350 13.64 -2.07 13.36
N LEU A 351 13.90 -1.24 12.36
CA LEU A 351 14.32 -1.69 11.05
C LEU A 351 15.84 -1.93 11.00
N LEU A 352 16.63 -1.02 11.57
CA LEU A 352 18.05 -1.24 11.80
C LEU A 352 18.29 -2.54 12.61
N GLU A 353 17.48 -2.78 13.64
CA GLU A 353 17.53 -4.03 14.42
C GLU A 353 17.24 -5.27 13.58
N ARG A 354 16.21 -5.24 12.72
CA ARG A 354 15.89 -6.35 11.83
C ARG A 354 17.00 -6.62 10.83
N MET A 355 17.68 -5.58 10.34
CA MET A 355 18.81 -5.75 9.44
C MET A 355 20.02 -6.39 10.11
N LYS A 356 20.25 -6.12 11.40
CA LYS A 356 21.27 -6.85 12.20
C LYS A 356 20.96 -8.35 12.33
N GLN A 357 19.70 -8.73 12.17
CA GLN A 357 19.23 -10.13 12.24
C GLN A 357 19.14 -10.80 10.86
N GLN A 358 19.41 -10.06 9.78
CA GLN A 358 19.30 -10.55 8.42
C GLN A 358 20.27 -11.74 8.20
N GLY A 359 19.73 -12.88 7.73
CA GLY A 359 20.47 -14.14 7.58
C GLY A 359 20.32 -15.15 8.73
N LYS A 360 19.56 -14.83 9.79
CA LYS A 360 19.26 -15.76 10.90
C LYS A 360 17.85 -16.34 10.89
N THR A 361 16.97 -15.82 10.04
CA THR A 361 15.55 -16.22 10.00
C THR A 361 15.30 -17.10 8.79
N ASP A 362 15.03 -18.38 9.03
CA ASP A 362 14.63 -19.31 7.98
C ASP A 362 13.28 -18.89 7.38
N TYR A 363 13.17 -18.97 6.05
CA TYR A 363 11.93 -18.78 5.32
C TYR A 363 11.88 -19.71 4.12
N GLN A 364 10.68 -19.95 3.60
CA GLN A 364 10.47 -20.89 2.51
C GLN A 364 10.42 -20.16 1.17
N VAL A 365 10.96 -20.81 0.14
CA VAL A 365 10.86 -20.36 -1.26
C VAL A 365 10.21 -21.46 -2.08
N CYS A 366 9.18 -21.14 -2.85
CA CYS A 366 8.46 -22.08 -3.70
C CYS A 366 8.55 -21.73 -5.20
N ALA A 367 8.25 -22.72 -6.04
CA ALA A 367 8.16 -22.55 -7.49
C ALA A 367 6.96 -21.67 -7.88
N ALA A 368 7.03 -21.08 -9.08
CA ALA A 368 5.93 -20.33 -9.68
C ALA A 368 4.79 -21.26 -10.16
N ASP A 369 4.16 -21.96 -9.22
CA ASP A 369 3.08 -22.90 -9.48
C ASP A 369 1.97 -22.77 -8.42
N VAL A 370 0.72 -22.70 -8.87
CA VAL A 370 -0.45 -22.54 -7.98
C VAL A 370 -0.59 -23.75 -7.06
N ASN A 371 -0.29 -24.96 -7.53
CA ASN A 371 -0.39 -26.16 -6.70
C ASN A 371 0.69 -26.18 -5.62
N ALA A 372 1.92 -25.75 -5.93
CA ALA A 372 2.95 -25.55 -4.92
C ALA A 372 2.49 -24.58 -3.81
N LEU A 373 1.86 -23.45 -4.18
CA LEU A 373 1.32 -22.50 -3.19
C LEU A 373 0.23 -23.14 -2.33
N LYS A 374 -0.72 -23.87 -2.92
CA LYS A 374 -1.76 -24.62 -2.19
C LYS A 374 -1.17 -25.60 -1.19
N SER A 375 -0.17 -26.39 -1.62
CA SER A 375 0.51 -27.34 -0.73
C SER A 375 1.21 -26.65 0.44
N HIS A 376 1.77 -25.45 0.26
CA HIS A 376 2.33 -24.68 1.36
C HIS A 376 1.24 -24.20 2.33
N VAL A 377 0.10 -23.71 1.81
CA VAL A 377 -1.04 -23.30 2.64
C VAL A 377 -1.57 -24.49 3.45
N GLU A 378 -1.79 -25.63 2.82
CA GLU A 378 -2.30 -26.83 3.49
C GLU A 378 -1.33 -27.34 4.57
N LYS A 379 -0.02 -27.46 4.25
CA LYS A 379 0.99 -27.88 5.25
C LYS A 379 1.02 -26.94 6.45
N MET A 380 0.85 -25.64 6.22
CA MET A 380 0.78 -24.65 7.29
C MET A 380 -0.48 -24.85 8.15
N ILE A 381 -1.65 -25.10 7.53
CA ILE A 381 -2.90 -25.41 8.24
C ILE A 381 -2.72 -26.63 9.16
N GLN A 382 -2.16 -27.72 8.62
CA GLN A 382 -1.88 -28.94 9.38
C GLN A 382 -0.96 -28.67 10.57
N ASN A 383 0.12 -27.91 10.37
CA ASN A 383 1.08 -27.63 11.43
C ASN A 383 0.56 -26.66 12.49
N TRP A 384 -0.24 -25.67 12.10
CA TRP A 384 -0.67 -24.60 13.01
C TRP A 384 -1.96 -24.93 13.76
N PHE A 385 -2.99 -25.42 13.05
CA PHE A 385 -4.31 -25.65 13.63
C PHE A 385 -4.53 -27.09 14.10
N ILE A 386 -3.83 -28.07 13.53
CA ILE A 386 -4.04 -29.48 13.88
C ILE A 386 -3.01 -29.94 14.90
N ARG A 387 -1.71 -29.84 14.58
CA ARG A 387 -0.63 -30.37 15.44
C ARG A 387 -0.37 -29.63 16.75
N LYS A 388 -0.88 -28.40 16.92
CA LYS A 388 -0.83 -27.68 18.21
C LYS A 388 -1.98 -28.03 19.16
N SER A 389 -2.95 -28.80 18.68
CA SER A 389 -4.13 -29.25 19.41
C SER A 389 -3.90 -30.57 20.15
N GLU A 390 -2.79 -31.25 19.82
CA GLU A 390 -2.18 -32.37 20.56
C GLU A 390 -1.13 -31.83 21.53
#